data_AF-K7KDZ1-F1
#
_entry.id   AF-K7KDZ1-F1
#
_cell.length_a   1.000
_cell.length_b   1.000
_cell.length_c   1.000
_cell.angle_alpha   90.00
_cell.angle_beta   90.00
_cell.angle_gamma   90.00
#
_symmetry.space_group_name_H-M   'P 1'
#
loop_
_entity.id
_entity.type
_entity.pdbx_description
1 polymer ?
#
loop_
_entity_poly.entity_id
_entity_poly.type
_entity_poly.pdbx_seq_one_letter_code
_entity_poly.pdbx_strand_id
1 'polypeptide(L)'
;MDLEAVAEAVENSAEIISAACEGSSIEEPNVGMEFQSEEAAKNFYEEYARREGFVVRLDRCHRSEVDKQIISRRFSCNKQGFHVRESKDRIIQQLAKELEHQDRLCQHYRRQLFSLLETVDEQTKCLSTKVELVVNTVKKLENEVQKPLI
;
A
#
# COMPACT_ATOMS: atom_id res chain seq x y z
N MET A 1 -6.60 36.87 -51.10
CA MET A 1 -7.46 36.30 -50.03
C MET A 1 -7.48 34.78 -50.23
N ASP A 2 -6.32 34.10 -50.29
CA ASP A 2 -5.43 33.72 -49.16
C ASP A 2 -6.19 32.90 -48.11
N LEU A 3 -5.80 31.70 -47.65
CA LEU A 3 -4.75 30.74 -47.97
C LEU A 3 -5.12 29.43 -47.21
N GLU A 4 -4.52 28.32 -47.59
CA GLU A 4 -4.82 26.93 -47.21
C GLU A 4 -4.21 26.49 -45.85
N ALA A 5 -4.73 25.38 -45.29
CA ALA A 5 -3.99 24.27 -44.63
C ALA A 5 -3.79 24.18 -43.07
N VAL A 6 -4.18 23.00 -42.55
CA VAL A 6 -3.43 22.05 -41.66
C VAL A 6 -3.77 21.96 -40.16
N ALA A 7 -3.56 20.72 -39.68
CA ALA A 7 -4.05 19.97 -38.54
C ALA A 7 -3.34 20.18 -37.18
N GLU A 8 -3.92 19.51 -36.16
CA GLU A 8 -3.33 18.96 -34.92
C GLU A 8 -2.69 19.91 -33.88
N ALA A 9 -3.16 19.82 -32.63
CA ALA A 9 -2.31 19.49 -31.45
C ALA A 9 -3.13 19.45 -30.16
N VAL A 10 -3.07 18.30 -29.48
CA VAL A 10 -3.26 18.18 -28.03
C VAL A 10 -2.00 18.73 -27.34
N GLU A 11 -2.17 19.18 -26.09
CA GLU A 11 -1.18 19.66 -25.11
C GLU A 11 -0.70 21.12 -25.20
N ASN A 12 -1.19 21.94 -24.26
CA ASN A 12 -0.27 22.44 -23.24
C ASN A 12 -1.02 22.77 -21.93
N SER A 13 -0.84 21.88 -20.98
CA SER A 13 -0.95 22.12 -19.55
C SER A 13 0.06 23.19 -19.11
N ALA A 14 -0.39 24.02 -18.16
CA ALA A 14 0.37 25.02 -17.40
C ALA A 14 0.75 26.30 -18.16
N GLU A 15 -0.15 27.29 -18.13
CA GLU A 15 0.10 28.61 -17.53
C GLU A 15 -1.12 29.53 -17.71
N ILE A 16 -2.03 29.53 -16.74
CA ILE A 16 -2.73 30.76 -16.32
C ILE A 16 -2.74 30.74 -14.79
N ILE A 17 -1.60 31.09 -14.20
CA ILE A 17 -1.54 31.60 -12.83
C ILE A 17 -1.35 33.10 -12.95
N SER A 18 -2.42 33.85 -12.67
CA SER A 18 -2.42 35.02 -11.78
C SER A 18 -3.60 35.93 -12.10
N ALA A 19 -4.70 35.72 -11.38
CA ALA A 19 -5.53 36.81 -10.91
C ALA A 19 -5.82 36.54 -9.44
N ALA A 20 -4.99 37.11 -8.57
CA ALA A 20 -5.28 37.16 -7.16
C ALA A 20 -6.54 38.00 -6.95
N CYS A 21 -7.60 37.39 -6.42
CA CYS A 21 -8.54 38.04 -5.54
C CYS A 21 -8.70 37.15 -4.30
N GLU A 22 -7.94 37.52 -3.28
CA GLU A 22 -8.37 37.60 -1.87
C GLU A 22 -9.36 36.53 -1.38
N GLY A 23 -8.88 35.64 -0.52
CA GLY A 23 -9.58 35.24 0.71
C GLY A 23 -11.06 34.91 0.63
N SER A 24 -11.58 34.41 -0.48
CA SER A 24 -12.99 34.08 -0.59
C SER A 24 -13.24 32.77 0.14
N SER A 25 -13.93 32.86 1.27
CA SER A 25 -14.64 31.75 1.87
C SER A 25 -15.64 31.22 0.84
N ILE A 26 -15.22 30.30 -0.04
CA ILE A 26 -16.14 29.64 -0.98
C ILE A 26 -17.25 29.02 -0.13
N GLU A 27 -18.47 29.50 -0.33
CA GLU A 27 -19.66 29.02 0.34
C GLU A 27 -19.81 27.52 0.13
N GLU A 28 -20.18 26.79 1.18
CA GLU A 28 -20.40 25.35 1.06
C GLU A 28 -21.62 25.10 0.17
N PRO A 29 -21.49 24.23 -0.87
CA PRO A 29 -22.60 23.88 -1.72
C PRO A 29 -23.73 23.25 -0.92
N ASN A 30 -24.96 23.71 -1.15
CA ASN A 30 -26.16 23.21 -0.50
C ASN A 30 -27.27 22.92 -1.51
N VAL A 31 -28.27 22.15 -1.09
CA VAL A 31 -29.38 21.76 -1.97
C VAL A 31 -30.28 22.97 -2.20
N GLY A 32 -30.58 23.24 -3.47
CA GLY A 32 -31.45 24.35 -3.87
C GLY A 32 -30.72 25.63 -4.26
N MET A 33 -29.38 25.63 -4.32
CA MET A 33 -28.65 26.76 -4.90
C MET A 33 -29.05 26.99 -6.36
N GLU A 34 -29.33 28.25 -6.69
CA GLU A 34 -29.65 28.70 -8.04
C GLU A 34 -28.47 29.50 -8.61
N PHE A 35 -28.27 29.39 -9.92
CA PHE A 35 -27.19 30.07 -10.63
C PHE A 35 -27.77 30.80 -11.85
N GLN A 36 -27.15 31.91 -12.20
CA GLN A 36 -27.57 32.75 -13.34
C GLN A 36 -27.30 32.08 -14.70
N SER A 37 -26.38 31.10 -14.75
CA SER A 37 -26.09 30.31 -15.94
C SER A 37 -25.56 28.92 -15.58
N GLU A 38 -25.54 28.03 -16.57
CA GLU A 38 -24.94 26.70 -16.46
C GLU A 38 -23.42 26.79 -16.17
N GLU A 39 -22.74 27.72 -16.83
CA GLU A 39 -21.30 27.95 -16.67
C GLU A 39 -20.98 28.48 -15.28
N ALA A 40 -21.82 29.37 -14.73
CA ALA A 40 -21.66 29.87 -13.37
C ALA A 40 -21.77 28.72 -12.34
N ALA A 41 -22.76 27.84 -12.50
CA ALA A 41 -22.89 26.64 -11.66
C ALA A 41 -21.65 25.73 -11.80
N LYS A 42 -21.23 25.46 -13.04
CA LYS A 42 -20.06 24.61 -13.32
C LYS A 42 -18.79 25.15 -12.65
N ASN A 43 -18.49 26.43 -12.83
CA ASN A 43 -17.30 27.06 -12.27
C ASN A 43 -17.32 27.03 -10.74
N PHE A 44 -18.48 27.29 -10.10
CA PHE A 44 -18.62 27.20 -8.65
C PHE A 44 -18.28 25.80 -8.12
N TYR A 45 -18.85 24.76 -8.71
CA TYR A 45 -18.58 23.38 -8.27
C TYR A 45 -17.17 22.91 -8.63
N GLU A 46 -16.57 23.38 -9.72
CA GLU A 46 -15.17 23.11 -10.08
C GLU A 46 -14.18 23.79 -9.13
N GLU A 47 -14.47 25.03 -8.72
CA GLU A 47 -13.72 25.79 -7.71
C GLU A 47 -13.79 25.11 -6.33
N TYR A 48 -14.99 24.76 -5.89
CA TYR A 48 -15.20 24.02 -4.64
C TYR A 48 -14.45 22.68 -4.65
N ALA A 49 -14.57 21.91 -5.72
CA ALA A 49 -13.88 20.63 -5.87
C ALA A 49 -12.36 20.79 -5.79
N ARG A 50 -11.81 21.83 -6.43
CA ARG A 50 -10.38 22.14 -6.37
C ARG A 50 -9.93 22.44 -4.95
N ARG A 51 -10.68 23.26 -4.20
CA ARG A 51 -10.37 23.55 -2.78
C ARG A 51 -10.42 22.29 -1.93
N GLU A 52 -11.44 21.47 -2.12
CA GLU A 52 -11.65 20.24 -1.36
C GLU A 52 -10.74 19.07 -1.79
N GLY A 53 -9.90 19.26 -2.81
CA GLY A 53 -8.95 18.24 -3.28
C GLY A 53 -9.61 17.06 -3.98
N PHE A 54 -10.69 17.30 -4.73
CA PHE A 54 -11.29 16.31 -5.61
C PHE A 54 -11.53 16.88 -7.01
N VAL A 55 -11.67 15.98 -7.98
CA VAL A 55 -11.94 16.34 -9.37
C VAL A 55 -13.37 15.97 -9.69
N VAL A 56 -14.12 16.94 -10.21
CA VAL A 56 -15.47 16.76 -10.73
C VAL A 56 -15.39 16.41 -12.22
N ARG A 57 -16.22 15.47 -12.66
CA ARG A 57 -16.38 15.05 -14.05
C ARG A 57 -17.86 15.12 -14.41
N LEU A 58 -18.12 15.42 -15.68
CA LEU A 58 -19.48 15.33 -16.21
C LEU A 58 -19.83 13.85 -16.44
N ASP A 59 -20.90 13.37 -15.82
CA ASP A 59 -21.36 11.98 -15.94
C ASP A 59 -22.44 11.87 -17.02
N ARG A 60 -23.58 12.53 -16.82
CA ARG A 60 -24.72 12.48 -17.74
C ARG A 60 -25.25 13.87 -18.05
N CYS A 61 -25.67 14.09 -19.28
CA CYS A 61 -26.34 15.31 -19.72
C CYS A 61 -27.68 14.92 -20.34
N HIS A 62 -28.77 15.52 -19.84
CA HIS A 62 -30.07 15.45 -20.48
C HIS A 62 -30.30 16.72 -21.29
N ARG A 63 -30.58 16.52 -22.58
CA ARG A 63 -30.90 17.59 -23.51
C ARG A 63 -32.32 17.39 -24.01
N SER A 64 -33.00 18.50 -24.23
CA SER A 64 -34.29 18.53 -24.91
C SER A 64 -34.18 17.88 -26.28
N GLU A 65 -35.18 17.10 -26.65
CA GLU A 65 -35.18 16.42 -27.95
C GLU A 65 -35.46 17.39 -29.10
N VAL A 66 -36.15 18.49 -28.84
CA VAL A 66 -36.65 19.45 -29.84
C VAL A 66 -35.58 20.45 -30.24
N ASP A 67 -34.95 21.10 -29.27
CA ASP A 67 -34.01 22.22 -29.48
C ASP A 67 -32.57 21.90 -29.02
N LYS A 68 -32.34 20.68 -28.50
CA LYS A 68 -31.03 20.21 -28.00
C LYS A 68 -30.43 21.06 -26.87
N GLN A 69 -31.23 21.96 -26.28
CA GLN A 69 -30.84 22.73 -25.10
C GLN A 69 -30.69 21.80 -23.90
N ILE A 70 -29.82 22.18 -22.96
CA ILE A 70 -29.51 21.35 -21.80
C ILE A 70 -30.57 21.57 -20.73
N ILE A 71 -31.24 20.49 -20.34
CA ILE A 71 -32.25 20.49 -19.28
C ILE A 71 -31.60 20.17 -17.94
N SER A 72 -30.61 19.26 -17.92
CA SER A 72 -29.93 18.87 -16.69
C SER A 72 -28.56 18.26 -16.96
N ARG A 73 -27.64 18.44 -16.00
CA ARG A 73 -26.33 17.79 -15.96
C ARG A 73 -26.11 17.13 -14.62
N ARG A 74 -25.58 15.91 -14.65
CA ARG A 74 -25.07 15.20 -13.47
C ARG A 74 -23.56 15.26 -13.47
N PHE A 75 -23.02 15.66 -12.33
CA PHE A 75 -21.60 15.64 -12.05
C PHE A 75 -21.26 14.48 -11.11
N SER A 76 -20.13 13.83 -11.35
CA SER A 76 -19.51 12.84 -10.46
C SER A 76 -18.17 13.35 -9.98
N CYS A 77 -17.65 12.83 -8.87
CA CYS A 77 -16.29 13.14 -8.43
C CYS A 77 -15.52 11.88 -8.04
N ASN A 78 -14.19 11.97 -8.02
CA ASN A 78 -13.33 10.88 -7.56
C ASN A 78 -13.47 10.57 -6.05
N LYS A 79 -14.21 11.39 -5.29
CA LYS A 79 -14.66 11.09 -3.91
C LYS A 79 -16.04 10.44 -3.84
N GLN A 80 -16.79 10.34 -4.94
CA GLN A 80 -18.18 9.83 -4.96
C GLN A 80 -18.26 8.32 -4.63
N GLY A 81 -17.12 7.64 -4.54
CA GLY A 81 -17.02 6.25 -4.13
C GLY A 81 -16.03 6.05 -2.99
N PHE A 82 -16.54 5.62 -1.84
CA PHE A 82 -15.80 4.96 -0.75
C PHE A 82 -15.02 3.69 -1.20
N HIS A 83 -15.05 3.37 -2.50
CA HIS A 83 -14.56 2.14 -3.11
C HIS A 83 -13.04 1.93 -3.03
N VAL A 84 -12.24 2.99 -2.90
CA VAL A 84 -10.78 2.86 -2.77
C VAL A 84 -10.39 2.39 -1.36
N ARG A 85 -11.18 2.73 -0.33
CA ARG A 85 -10.91 2.29 1.06
C ARG A 85 -11.23 0.80 1.22
N GLU A 86 -12.40 0.36 0.80
CA GLU A 86 -12.80 -1.06 0.91
C GLU A 86 -11.87 -2.01 0.16
N SER A 87 -11.36 -1.59 -1.02
CA SER A 87 -10.38 -2.39 -1.77
C SER A 87 -9.03 -2.47 -1.03
N LYS A 88 -8.55 -1.36 -0.47
CA LYS A 88 -7.30 -1.33 0.32
C LYS A 88 -7.43 -2.13 1.61
N ASP A 89 -8.56 -2.04 2.29
CA ASP A 89 -8.82 -2.78 3.53
C ASP A 89 -8.83 -4.30 3.29
N ARG A 90 -9.41 -4.76 2.17
CA ARG A 90 -9.33 -6.17 1.75
C ARG A 90 -7.89 -6.62 1.50
N ILE A 91 -7.09 -5.80 0.82
CA ILE A 91 -5.68 -6.09 0.57
C ILE A 91 -4.90 -6.15 1.90
N ILE A 92 -5.13 -5.19 2.80
CA ILE A 92 -4.52 -5.17 4.13
C ILE A 92 -4.88 -6.44 4.90
N GLN A 93 -6.15 -6.85 4.91
CA GLN A 93 -6.59 -8.07 5.56
C GLN A 93 -5.95 -9.33 4.97
N GLN A 94 -5.82 -9.39 3.63
CA GLN A 94 -5.20 -10.51 2.96
C GLN A 94 -3.70 -10.60 3.27
N LEU A 95 -2.99 -9.48 3.22
CA LEU A 95 -1.57 -9.42 3.57
C LEU A 95 -1.34 -9.74 5.06
N ALA A 96 -2.22 -9.29 5.95
CA ALA A 96 -2.13 -9.61 7.38
C ALA A 96 -2.27 -11.12 7.64
N LYS A 97 -3.21 -11.80 6.96
CA LYS A 97 -3.36 -13.26 7.04
C LYS A 97 -2.14 -14.00 6.51
N GLU A 98 -1.58 -13.55 5.39
CA GLU A 98 -0.36 -14.13 4.83
C GLU A 98 0.82 -13.97 5.80
N LEU A 99 0.98 -12.78 6.37
CA LEU A 99 2.03 -12.50 7.36
C LEU A 99 1.91 -13.41 8.59
N GLU A 100 0.69 -13.62 9.10
CA GLU A 100 0.42 -14.51 10.23
C GLU A 100 0.72 -15.99 9.88
N HIS A 101 0.44 -16.40 8.64
CA HIS A 101 0.80 -17.74 8.16
C HIS A 101 2.32 -17.93 8.11
N GLN A 102 3.05 -16.96 7.57
CA GLN A 102 4.52 -17.00 7.51
C GLN A 102 5.14 -16.99 8.91
N ASP A 103 4.62 -16.20 9.85
CA ASP A 103 5.12 -16.19 11.23
C ASP A 103 4.94 -17.56 11.90
N ARG A 104 3.80 -18.23 11.67
CA ARG A 104 3.59 -19.61 12.14
C ARG A 104 4.61 -20.60 11.57
N LEU A 105 4.91 -20.51 10.27
CA LEU A 105 5.93 -21.33 9.63
C LEU A 105 7.31 -21.06 10.22
N CYS A 106 7.70 -19.79 10.34
CA CYS A 106 8.96 -19.39 10.96
C CYS A 106 9.08 -19.90 12.40
N GLN A 107 8.02 -19.80 13.21
CA GLN A 107 8.01 -20.33 14.57
C GLN A 107 8.18 -21.85 14.59
N HIS A 108 7.53 -22.57 13.66
CA HIS A 108 7.67 -24.01 13.53
C HIS A 108 9.09 -24.43 13.17
N TYR A 109 9.67 -23.84 12.12
CA TYR A 109 11.05 -24.10 11.72
C TYR A 109 12.05 -23.72 12.81
N ARG A 110 11.84 -22.60 13.50
CA ARG A 110 12.69 -22.18 14.63
C ARG A 110 12.67 -23.22 15.75
N ARG A 111 11.50 -23.76 16.08
CA ARG A 111 11.35 -24.82 17.09
C ARG A 111 12.07 -26.10 16.68
N GLN A 112 11.93 -26.51 15.41
CA GLN A 112 12.64 -27.67 14.88
C GLN A 112 14.16 -27.51 14.94
N LEU A 113 14.67 -26.36 14.48
CA LEU A 113 16.09 -26.04 14.53
C LEU A 113 16.61 -26.04 15.97
N PHE A 114 15.86 -25.46 16.91
CA PHE A 114 16.24 -25.42 18.31
C PHE A 114 16.35 -26.82 18.92
N SER A 115 15.35 -27.68 18.70
CA SER A 115 15.38 -29.07 19.17
C SER A 115 16.52 -29.89 18.56
N LEU A 116 16.83 -29.67 17.28
CA LEU A 116 17.98 -30.30 16.63
C LEU A 116 19.30 -29.87 17.29
N LEU A 117 19.47 -28.56 17.53
CA LEU A 117 20.67 -28.03 18.16
C LEU A 117 20.86 -28.56 19.58
N GLU A 118 19.79 -28.63 20.39
CA GLU A 118 19.84 -29.25 21.73
C GLU A 118 20.26 -30.71 21.66
N THR A 119 19.74 -31.46 20.67
CA THR A 119 20.11 -32.88 20.49
C THR A 119 21.59 -33.03 20.16
N VAL A 120 22.14 -32.18 19.28
CA VAL A 120 23.55 -32.21 18.90
C VAL A 120 24.45 -31.84 20.08
N ASP A 121 24.06 -30.85 20.88
CA ASP A 121 24.80 -30.45 22.09
C ASP A 121 24.87 -31.59 23.11
N GLU A 122 23.73 -32.25 23.37
CA GLU A 122 23.67 -33.39 24.29
C GLU A 122 24.50 -34.58 23.78
N GLN A 123 24.43 -34.87 22.49
CA GLN A 123 25.27 -35.90 21.86
C GLN A 123 26.75 -35.59 21.98
N THR A 124 27.15 -34.32 21.80
CA THR A 124 28.54 -33.86 21.90
C THR A 124 29.07 -34.03 23.32
N LYS A 125 28.27 -33.65 24.34
CA LYS A 125 28.62 -33.85 25.75
C LYS A 125 28.78 -35.32 26.10
N CYS A 126 27.81 -36.16 25.73
CA CYS A 126 27.84 -37.60 25.99
C CYS A 126 29.08 -38.27 25.36
N LEU A 127 29.41 -37.89 24.12
CA LEU A 127 30.58 -38.41 23.43
C LEU A 127 31.88 -37.96 24.12
N SER A 128 31.97 -36.69 24.53
CA SER A 128 33.13 -36.16 25.26
C SER A 128 33.41 -36.94 26.54
N THR A 129 32.38 -37.20 27.35
CA THR A 129 32.52 -37.98 28.60
C THR A 129 33.02 -39.41 28.33
N LYS A 130 32.52 -40.05 27.28
CA LYS A 130 32.98 -41.41 26.89
C LYS A 130 34.44 -41.40 26.46
N VAL A 131 34.85 -40.41 25.66
CA VAL A 131 36.25 -40.25 25.24
C VAL A 131 37.14 -40.01 26.45
N GLU A 132 36.75 -39.14 27.37
CA GLU A 132 37.51 -38.86 28.59
C GLU A 132 37.67 -40.11 29.47
N LEU A 133 36.62 -40.91 29.62
CA LEU A 133 36.68 -42.18 30.34
C LEU A 133 37.69 -43.15 29.70
N VAL A 134 37.66 -43.30 28.37
CA VAL A 134 38.63 -44.14 27.65
C VAL A 134 40.05 -43.60 27.84
N VAL A 135 40.27 -42.31 27.67
CA VAL A 135 41.59 -41.67 27.85
C VAL A 135 42.13 -41.90 29.27
N ASN A 136 41.30 -41.71 30.29
CA ASN A 136 41.70 -41.92 31.69
C ASN A 136 42.02 -43.39 31.98
N THR A 137 41.24 -44.30 31.39
CA THR A 137 41.48 -45.75 31.51
C THR A 137 42.80 -46.15 30.86
N VAL A 138 43.07 -45.67 29.63
CA VAL A 138 44.33 -45.92 28.92
C VAL A 138 45.52 -45.36 29.69
N LYS A 139 45.45 -44.09 30.14
CA LYS A 139 46.50 -43.47 30.97
C LYS A 139 46.78 -44.28 32.24
N LYS A 140 45.74 -44.83 32.89
CA LYS A 140 45.90 -45.66 34.08
C LYS A 140 46.67 -46.94 33.76
N LEU A 141 46.29 -47.63 32.69
CA LEU A 141 46.96 -48.86 32.24
C LEU A 141 48.42 -48.59 31.83
N GLU A 142 48.68 -47.51 31.09
CA GLU A 142 50.04 -47.10 30.72
C GLU A 142 50.93 -46.87 31.95
N ASN A 143 50.42 -46.18 32.98
CA ASN A 143 51.15 -45.95 34.22
C ASN A 143 51.43 -47.23 35.02
N GLU A 144 50.55 -48.24 34.95
CA GLU A 144 50.76 -49.55 35.57
C GLU A 144 51.84 -50.36 34.83
N VAL A 145 51.94 -50.22 33.51
CA VAL A 145 52.98 -50.86 32.67
C VAL A 145 54.35 -50.19 32.82
N GLN A 146 54.39 -48.88 33.06
CA GLN A 146 55.64 -48.11 33.19
C GLN A 146 56.32 -48.18 34.56
N LYS A 147 55.74 -48.86 35.55
CA LYS A 147 56.36 -49.03 36.88
C LYS A 147 57.57 -49.96 36.76
N PRO A 148 58.79 -49.55 37.18
CA PRO A 148 59.97 -50.40 37.06
C PRO A 148 59.79 -51.65 37.91
N LEU A 149 60.01 -52.82 37.31
CA LEU A 149 60.24 -54.06 38.03
C LEU A 149 61.54 -53.87 38.83
N ILE A 150 61.40 -53.65 40.14
CA ILE A 150 62.45 -53.86 41.15
C ILE A 150 62.03 -55.06 41.97
#